data_AF-A0AA44IYP2-F1
#
_entry.id   AF-A0AA44IYP2-F1
#
_cell.length_a   1.000
_cell.length_b   1.000
_cell.length_c   1.000
_cell.angle_alpha   90.00
_cell.angle_beta   90.00
_cell.angle_gamma   90.00
#
_symmetry.space_group_name_H-M   'P 1'
#
loop_
_entity.id
_entity.type
_entity.pdbx_description
1 polymer ?
#
loop_
_entity_poly.entity_id
_entity_poly.type
_entity_poly.pdbx_seq_one_letter_code
_entity_poly.pdbx_strand_id
1 'polypeptide(L)'
;MRALIAVAALMAVVSNGLAQEFKDETINALTVDQKSALLDALLFAVADPFSTQVLEISALPGKEGDFCGLANTKNLNGAYSGFKVFKFSSATGKLSIDAECK
;
A
#
# COMPACT_ATOMS: atom_id res chain seq x y z
N MET A 1 -38.60 -31.31 -28.02
CA MET A 1 -37.33 -30.76 -27.50
C MET A 1 -37.56 -29.29 -27.17
N ARG A 2 -37.65 -28.93 -25.88
CA ARG A 2 -37.66 -27.54 -25.43
C ARG A 2 -36.62 -27.45 -24.32
N ALA A 3 -35.56 -26.72 -24.61
CA ALA A 3 -34.31 -26.69 -23.87
C ALA A 3 -34.49 -26.10 -22.47
N LEU A 4 -33.82 -26.74 -21.52
CA LEU A 4 -33.51 -26.22 -20.19
C LEU A 4 -32.79 -24.87 -20.32
N ILE A 5 -33.30 -23.83 -19.68
CA ILE A 5 -32.51 -22.62 -19.41
C ILE A 5 -31.95 -22.77 -18.00
N ALA A 6 -30.65 -23.05 -17.98
CA ALA A 6 -29.85 -23.36 -16.83
C ALA A 6 -29.57 -22.14 -15.96
N VAL A 7 -29.52 -22.43 -14.67
CA VAL A 7 -28.96 -21.65 -13.58
C VAL A 7 -27.53 -21.22 -13.92
N ALA A 8 -27.30 -19.90 -14.01
CA ALA A 8 -25.97 -19.32 -13.95
C ALA A 8 -26.06 -17.88 -13.41
N ALA A 9 -26.66 -17.73 -12.23
CA ALA A 9 -26.40 -16.58 -11.38
C ALA A 9 -24.96 -16.74 -10.86
N LEU A 10 -24.02 -16.35 -11.73
CA LEU A 10 -22.60 -16.32 -11.47
C LEU A 10 -22.38 -15.49 -10.21
N MET A 11 -21.83 -16.15 -9.19
CA MET A 11 -21.37 -15.52 -7.96
C MET A 11 -20.29 -14.50 -8.31
N ALA A 12 -20.69 -13.24 -8.50
CA ALA A 12 -19.77 -12.11 -8.47
C ALA A 12 -19.40 -11.83 -7.01
N VAL A 13 -18.62 -12.75 -6.42
CA VAL A 13 -17.86 -12.44 -5.20
C VAL A 13 -16.75 -11.50 -5.66
N VAL A 14 -17.03 -10.20 -5.63
CA VAL A 14 -16.00 -9.17 -5.67
C VAL A 14 -15.13 -9.39 -4.44
N SER A 15 -14.03 -10.11 -4.62
CA SER A 15 -12.91 -10.08 -3.71
C SER A 15 -12.45 -8.64 -3.63
N ASN A 16 -12.86 -7.93 -2.57
CA ASN A 16 -12.24 -6.68 -2.11
C ASN A 16 -10.84 -6.99 -1.59
N GLY A 17 -10.00 -7.61 -2.44
CA GLY A 17 -8.58 -7.64 -2.24
C GLY A 17 -8.15 -6.18 -2.23
N LEU A 18 -7.68 -5.73 -1.09
CA LEU A 18 -6.96 -4.47 -0.93
C LEU A 18 -5.68 -4.59 -1.75
N ALA A 19 -5.82 -4.50 -3.08
CA ALA A 19 -4.74 -4.65 -4.04
C ALA A 19 -4.01 -3.32 -4.09
N GLN A 20 -3.32 -3.01 -3.00
CA GLN A 20 -2.31 -1.97 -3.02
C GLN A 20 -1.19 -2.49 -3.92
N GLU A 21 -1.06 -1.91 -5.11
CA GLU A 21 -0.05 -2.31 -6.09
C GLU A 21 1.31 -1.74 -5.67
N PHE A 22 2.15 -2.63 -5.15
CA PHE A 22 3.57 -2.37 -4.96
C PHE A 22 4.27 -2.67 -6.27
N LYS A 23 4.87 -1.64 -6.87
CA LYS A 23 5.45 -1.76 -8.22
C LYS A 23 6.83 -2.45 -8.23
N ASP A 24 7.46 -2.58 -7.07
CA ASP A 24 8.82 -3.09 -6.94
C ASP A 24 8.89 -4.31 -6.02
N GLU A 25 9.78 -5.23 -6.35
CA GLU A 25 10.06 -6.46 -5.60
C GLU A 25 10.71 -6.18 -4.25
N THR A 26 11.17 -4.95 -3.99
CA THR A 26 11.72 -4.54 -2.70
C THR A 26 10.73 -4.67 -1.55
N ILE A 27 9.41 -4.62 -1.80
CA ILE A 27 8.45 -4.94 -0.75
C ILE A 27 8.56 -6.39 -0.28
N ASN A 28 9.06 -7.31 -1.10
CA ASN A 28 9.24 -8.70 -0.68
C ASN A 28 10.32 -8.84 0.41
N ALA A 29 11.16 -7.82 0.60
CA ALA A 29 12.09 -7.76 1.72
C ALA A 29 11.42 -7.43 3.07
N LEU A 30 10.17 -6.94 3.06
CA LEU A 30 9.42 -6.71 4.30
C LEU A 30 8.75 -7.99 4.79
N THR A 31 8.76 -8.20 6.10
CA THR A 31 7.95 -9.24 6.75
C THR A 31 6.46 -8.93 6.62
N VAL A 32 5.60 -9.95 6.82
CA VAL A 32 4.14 -9.76 6.81
C VAL A 32 3.72 -8.70 7.83
N ASP A 33 4.31 -8.71 9.02
CA ASP A 33 4.01 -7.75 10.09
C ASP A 33 4.41 -6.32 9.69
N GLN A 34 5.56 -6.15 9.03
CA GLN A 34 6.01 -4.84 8.54
C GLN A 34 5.10 -4.30 7.44
N LYS A 35 4.63 -5.17 6.53
CA LYS A 35 3.66 -4.79 5.48
C LYS A 35 2.34 -4.35 6.10
N SER A 36 1.83 -5.10 7.08
CA SER A 36 0.60 -4.76 7.80
C SER A 36 0.74 -3.42 8.52
N ALA A 37 1.84 -3.21 9.24
CA ALA A 37 2.06 -1.97 9.98
C ALA A 37 2.21 -0.74 9.06
N LEU A 38 2.83 -0.90 7.89
CA LEU A 38 2.88 0.15 6.87
C LEU A 38 1.49 0.45 6.30
N LEU A 39 0.72 -0.58 5.98
CA LEU A 39 -0.64 -0.41 5.47
C LEU A 39 -1.51 0.33 6.51
N ASP A 40 -1.44 -0.08 7.78
CA ASP A 40 -2.15 0.58 8.88
C ASP A 40 -1.75 2.05 8.99
N ALA A 41 -0.46 2.36 8.93
CA ALA A 41 -0.02 3.75 9.00
C ALA A 41 -0.44 4.58 7.78
N LEU A 42 -0.49 3.98 6.58
CA LEU A 42 -1.05 4.62 5.40
C LEU A 42 -2.54 4.89 5.54
N LEU A 43 -3.32 3.96 6.10
CA LEU A 43 -4.76 4.13 6.33
C LEU A 43 -5.07 5.39 7.14
N PHE A 44 -4.20 5.78 8.07
CA PHE A 44 -4.38 6.98 8.91
C PHE A 44 -3.71 8.24 8.36
N ALA A 45 -2.71 8.11 7.48
CA ALA A 45 -1.87 9.22 7.05
C ALA A 45 -2.30 9.86 5.73
N VAL A 46 -3.04 9.15 4.88
CA VAL A 46 -3.36 9.63 3.52
C VAL A 46 -4.86 9.55 3.22
N ALA A 47 -5.34 10.42 2.34
CA ALA A 47 -6.77 10.53 2.03
C ALA A 47 -7.35 9.31 1.28
N ASP A 48 -6.54 8.66 0.46
CA ASP A 48 -6.90 7.45 -0.31
C ASP A 48 -5.76 6.43 -0.21
N PRO A 49 -5.72 5.65 0.89
CA PRO A 49 -4.64 4.70 1.17
C PRO A 49 -4.59 3.55 0.17
N PHE A 50 -5.75 3.08 -0.29
CA PHE A 50 -5.82 1.95 -1.23
C PHE A 50 -5.34 2.30 -2.63
N SER A 51 -5.42 3.57 -3.01
CA SER A 51 -4.83 4.08 -4.25
C SER A 51 -3.37 4.48 -4.09
N THR A 52 -2.74 4.28 -2.92
CA THR A 52 -1.33 4.66 -2.74
C THR A 52 -0.42 3.73 -3.52
N GLN A 53 0.32 4.30 -4.45
CA GLN A 53 1.32 3.59 -5.24
C GLN A 53 2.66 3.67 -4.51
N VAL A 54 3.20 2.54 -4.11
CA VAL A 54 4.53 2.48 -3.51
C VAL A 54 5.50 1.93 -4.55
N LEU A 55 6.51 2.75 -4.88
CA LEU A 55 7.46 2.45 -5.95
C LEU A 55 8.70 1.73 -5.42
N GLU A 56 9.23 2.11 -4.27
CA GLU A 56 10.46 1.54 -3.72
C GLU A 56 10.36 1.50 -2.21
N ILE A 57 10.95 0.47 -1.60
CA ILE A 57 11.13 0.36 -0.15
C ILE A 57 12.56 -0.08 0.15
N SER A 58 13.17 0.52 1.16
CA SER A 58 14.51 0.16 1.64
C SER A 58 14.55 0.26 3.15
N ALA A 59 15.10 -0.76 3.81
CA ALA A 59 15.35 -0.72 5.25
C ALA A 59 16.38 0.37 5.58
N LEU A 60 16.17 1.06 6.69
CA LEU A 60 17.11 2.07 7.16
C LEU A 60 18.29 1.40 7.88
N PRO A 61 19.55 1.66 7.48
CA PRO A 61 20.71 1.07 8.11
C PRO A 61 20.75 1.36 9.62
N GLY A 62 20.95 0.31 10.43
CA GLY A 62 21.05 0.44 11.89
C GLY A 62 19.72 0.71 12.62
N LYS A 63 18.57 0.68 11.94
CA LYS A 63 17.25 0.81 12.55
C LYS A 63 16.34 -0.34 12.14
N GLU A 64 16.31 -1.39 12.95
CA GLU A 64 15.52 -2.58 12.69
C GLU A 64 14.02 -2.25 12.58
N GLY A 65 13.44 -2.57 11.42
CA GLY A 65 12.02 -2.32 11.14
C GLY A 65 11.66 -0.89 10.76
N ASP A 66 12.62 0.05 10.74
CA ASP A 66 12.42 1.34 10.09
C ASP A 66 12.74 1.22 8.60
N PHE A 67 11.92 1.84 7.76
CA PHE A 67 12.11 1.82 6.31
C PHE A 67 11.76 3.16 5.68
N CYS A 68 12.34 3.33 4.51
CA CYS A 68 12.21 4.49 3.65
C CYS A 68 11.76 4.05 2.28
N GLY A 69 11.05 4.91 1.56
CA GLY A 69 10.57 4.55 0.25
C GLY A 69 10.00 5.72 -0.52
N LEU A 70 9.47 5.42 -1.69
CA LEU A 70 8.76 6.37 -2.54
C LEU A 70 7.29 5.98 -2.64
N ALA A 71 6.41 6.89 -2.29
CA ALA A 71 4.97 6.72 -2.38
C ALA A 71 4.33 7.86 -3.16
N ASN A 72 3.37 7.54 -4.01
CA ASN A 72 2.52 8.50 -4.69
C ASN A 72 1.09 8.32 -4.19
N THR A 73 0.62 9.31 -3.46
CA THR A 73 -0.68 9.33 -2.80
C THR A 73 -1.56 10.36 -3.51
N LYS A 74 -2.87 10.11 -3.55
CA LYS A 74 -3.81 11.13 -4.05
C LYS A 74 -3.92 12.27 -3.05
N ASN A 75 -4.07 13.48 -3.57
CA ASN A 75 -4.49 14.63 -2.79
C ASN A 75 -6.01 14.58 -2.49
N LEU A 76 -6.51 15.59 -1.77
CA LEU A 76 -7.94 15.69 -1.41
C LEU A 76 -8.88 15.81 -2.63
N ASN A 77 -8.34 16.13 -3.81
CA ASN A 77 -9.10 16.19 -5.06
C ASN A 77 -9.03 14.88 -5.87
N GLY A 78 -8.44 13.82 -5.32
CA GLY A 78 -8.30 12.52 -5.97
C GLY A 78 -7.20 12.46 -7.03
N ALA A 79 -6.37 13.49 -7.19
CA ALA A 79 -5.28 13.54 -8.16
C ALA A 79 -3.94 13.13 -7.52
N TYR A 80 -3.14 12.37 -8.27
CA TYR A 80 -1.75 12.09 -7.90
C TYR A 80 -0.89 13.34 -8.06
N SER A 81 0.00 13.59 -7.11
CA SER A 81 0.87 14.78 -7.10
C SER A 81 2.34 14.46 -7.34
N GLY A 82 2.66 13.19 -7.62
CA GLY A 82 4.02 12.70 -7.83
C GLY A 82 4.51 11.85 -6.67
N PHE A 83 5.60 11.11 -6.92
CA PHE A 83 6.23 10.30 -5.88
C PHE A 83 6.95 11.20 -4.88
N LYS A 84 6.67 10.94 -3.60
CA LYS A 84 7.27 11.60 -2.46
C LYS A 84 7.98 10.57 -1.62
N VAL A 85 9.09 10.98 -1.00
CA VAL A 85 9.79 10.14 -0.05
C VAL A 85 8.91 9.96 1.18
N PHE A 86 8.78 8.74 1.65
CA PHE A 86 8.20 8.45 2.95
C PHE A 86 9.21 7.74 3.85
N LYS A 87 9.02 7.94 5.15
CA LYS A 87 9.74 7.23 6.19
C LYS A 87 8.73 6.62 7.15
N PHE A 88 8.91 5.35 7.46
CA PHE A 88 8.11 4.64 8.44
C PHE A 88 9.00 4.07 9.55
N SER A 89 8.52 4.11 10.78
CA SER A 89 9.16 3.47 11.91
C SER A 89 8.24 2.46 12.58
N SER A 90 8.57 1.18 12.50
CA SER A 90 7.77 0.10 13.11
C SER A 90 7.70 0.23 14.64
N ALA A 91 8.78 0.71 15.27
CA ALA A 91 8.85 0.91 16.72
C ALA A 91 7.84 1.94 17.24
N THR A 92 7.44 2.89 16.40
CA THR A 92 6.51 3.97 16.78
C THR A 92 5.20 3.97 16.00
N GLY A 93 5.09 3.14 14.96
CA GLY A 93 3.97 3.13 14.01
C GLY A 93 3.84 4.43 13.20
N LYS A 94 4.85 5.31 13.21
CA LYS A 94 4.76 6.62 12.58
C LYS A 94 5.17 6.54 11.12
N LEU A 95 4.30 7.07 10.25
CA LEU A 95 4.59 7.37 8.85
C LEU A 95 4.79 8.89 8.68
N SER A 96 5.81 9.28 7.93
CA SER A 96 6.06 10.66 7.53
C SER A 96 6.21 10.72 6.02
N ILE A 97 5.34 11.47 5.35
CA ILE A 97 5.42 11.78 3.92
C ILE A 97 6.25 13.06 3.74
N ASP A 98 6.98 13.17 2.62
CA ASP A 98 7.94 14.25 2.36
C ASP A 98 9.12 14.26 3.35
N ALA A 99 9.51 13.07 3.84
CA ALA A 99 10.62 12.92 4.77
C ALA A 99 11.99 12.85 4.06
N GLU A 100 13.06 13.19 4.77
CA GLU A 100 14.42 12.89 4.32
C GLU A 100 14.84 11.50 4.82
N CYS A 101 15.29 10.64 3.90
CA CYS A 101 15.91 9.36 4.20
C CYS A 101 17.43 9.57 4.19
N LYS A 102 17.99 9.84 5.36
CA LYS A 102 19.43 9.97 5.62
C LYS A 102 19.93 8.72 6.32
#